data_AF-A0A0K9P5V2-F1
#
_entry.id   AF-A0A0K9P5V2-F1
#
_cell.length_a   1.000
_cell.length_b   1.000
_cell.length_c   1.000
_cell.angle_alpha   90.00
_cell.angle_beta   90.00
_cell.angle_gamma   90.00
#
_symmetry.space_group_name_H-M   'P 1'
#
loop_
_entity.id
_entity.type
_entity.pdbx_description
1 polymer ?
#
loop_
_entity_poly.entity_id
_entity_poly.type
_entity_poly.pdbx_seq_one_letter_code
_entity_poly.pdbx_strand_id
1 'polypeptide(L)'
;MITGRPPRFIGSSPTLMKSTSSSTYQSGELINWVRDGFKIERSLMEMVDVVIIQDHCCLKKDVVLLFHVALACTETDPDLRPKMKDVCGILDNIDVY
;
A
#
# COMPACT_ATOMS: atom_id res chain seq x y z
N MET A 1 24.98 46.20 -1.89
CA MET A 1 25.52 45.01 -2.58
C MET A 1 26.73 44.53 -1.81
N ILE A 2 26.68 43.32 -1.26
CA ILE A 2 27.79 42.67 -0.56
C ILE A 2 27.77 41.20 -0.97
N THR A 3 28.75 40.77 -1.75
CA THR A 3 28.88 39.40 -2.26
C THR A 3 29.60 38.56 -1.22
N GLY A 4 28.89 37.69 -0.51
CA GLY A 4 29.50 36.67 0.34
C GLY A 4 29.79 35.41 -0.47
N ARG A 5 31.07 35.09 -0.71
CA ARG A 5 31.48 33.78 -1.26
C ARG A 5 31.24 32.69 -0.19
N PRO A 6 30.64 31.55 -0.52
CA PRO A 6 30.51 30.44 0.41
C PRO A 6 31.87 29.75 0.65
N PRO A 7 32.14 29.26 1.88
CA PRO A 7 33.37 28.54 2.17
C PRO A 7 33.37 27.18 1.48
N ARG A 8 34.49 26.86 0.80
CA ARG A 8 34.74 25.54 0.22
C ARG A 8 35.04 24.56 1.35
N PHE A 9 34.14 23.60 1.58
CA PHE A 9 34.44 22.44 2.40
C PHE A 9 35.16 21.39 1.54
N ILE A 10 36.39 21.11 1.95
CA ILE A 10 37.27 20.10 1.40
C ILE A 10 36.82 18.73 1.94
N GLY A 11 36.51 17.83 1.01
CA GLY A 11 36.85 16.40 1.06
C GLY A 11 36.38 15.58 2.25
N SER A 12 35.31 14.82 2.04
CA SER A 12 35.30 13.37 2.27
C SER A 12 34.14 12.79 1.49
N SER A 13 34.42 12.12 0.37
CA SER A 13 33.44 11.30 -0.33
C SER A 13 33.06 10.10 0.55
N PRO A 14 31.78 9.87 0.88
CA PRO A 14 31.27 8.52 0.90
C PRO A 14 30.83 8.19 -0.52
N THR A 15 31.24 7.01 -0.96
CA THR A 15 30.83 6.39 -2.21
C THR A 15 29.33 6.53 -2.43
N LEU A 16 28.96 6.80 -3.68
CA LEU A 16 27.61 6.70 -4.21
C LEU A 16 27.07 5.30 -3.85
N MET A 17 26.43 5.18 -2.69
CA MET A 17 25.53 4.08 -2.43
C MET A 17 24.44 4.27 -3.47
N LYS A 18 24.50 3.41 -4.48
CA LYS A 18 23.39 3.13 -5.36
C LYS A 18 22.26 2.72 -4.44
N SER A 19 21.43 3.70 -4.05
CA SER A 19 20.13 3.50 -3.45
C SER A 19 19.31 2.79 -4.52
N THR A 20 19.53 1.48 -4.65
CA THR A 20 18.64 0.58 -5.32
C THR A 20 17.30 0.80 -4.65
N SER A 21 16.40 1.45 -5.36
CA SER A 21 14.99 1.63 -5.07
C SER A 21 14.33 0.25 -4.93
N SER A 22 14.53 -0.40 -3.80
CA SER A 22 14.07 -1.78 -3.54
C SER A 22 12.63 -1.85 -3.01
N SER A 23 11.99 -0.74 -2.64
CA SER A 23 10.62 -0.76 -2.12
C SER A 23 9.52 -0.88 -3.17
N THR A 24 9.76 -0.55 -4.45
CA THR A 24 8.68 -0.54 -5.45
C THR A 24 8.36 -1.92 -6.03
N TYR A 25 9.30 -2.87 -5.97
CA TYR A 25 9.14 -4.19 -6.62
C TYR A 25 8.27 -5.16 -5.80
N GLN A 26 8.27 -5.04 -4.48
CA GLN A 26 7.51 -5.95 -3.59
C GLN A 26 6.00 -5.64 -3.59
N SER A 27 5.63 -4.37 -3.73
CA SER A 27 4.22 -3.96 -3.71
C SER A 27 3.44 -4.48 -4.92
N GLY A 28 4.06 -4.51 -6.11
CA GLY A 28 3.43 -5.00 -7.33
C GLY A 28 3.13 -6.51 -7.30
N GLU A 29 4.06 -7.30 -6.74
CA GLU A 29 3.90 -8.75 -6.64
C GLU A 29 2.74 -9.13 -5.69
N LEU A 30 2.62 -8.43 -4.56
CA LEU A 30 1.52 -8.65 -3.61
C LEU A 30 0.16 -8.32 -4.23
N ILE A 31 0.03 -7.19 -4.93
CA ILE A 31 -1.24 -6.79 -5.56
C ILE A 31 -1.67 -7.83 -6.60
N ASN A 32 -0.73 -8.32 -7.42
CA ASN A 32 -1.01 -9.38 -8.39
C ASN A 32 -1.44 -10.68 -7.70
N TRP A 33 -0.77 -11.08 -6.62
CA TRP A 33 -1.14 -12.27 -5.85
C TRP A 33 -2.55 -12.18 -5.27
N VAL A 34 -2.94 -11.02 -4.72
CA VAL A 34 -4.30 -10.80 -4.22
C VAL A 34 -5.31 -10.83 -5.37
N ARG A 35 -5.04 -10.15 -6.49
CA ARG A 35 -5.91 -10.15 -7.67
C ARG A 35 -6.17 -11.57 -8.19
N ASP A 36 -5.13 -12.37 -8.29
CA ASP A 36 -5.26 -13.76 -8.76
C ASP A 36 -5.97 -14.63 -7.72
N GLY A 37 -5.74 -14.40 -6.43
CA GLY A 37 -6.50 -15.03 -5.34
C GLY A 37 -8.01 -14.81 -5.47
N PHE A 38 -8.45 -13.58 -5.82
CA PHE A 38 -9.86 -13.28 -6.06
C PHE A 38 -10.41 -13.94 -7.33
N LYS A 39 -9.62 -14.02 -8.41
CA LYS A 39 -10.05 -14.68 -9.65
C LYS A 39 -10.27 -16.19 -9.49
N ILE A 40 -9.48 -16.84 -8.65
CA ILE A 40 -9.58 -18.29 -8.38
C ILE A 40 -10.45 -18.61 -7.16
N GLU A 41 -11.18 -17.63 -6.61
CA GLU A 41 -12.02 -17.76 -5.42
C GLU A 41 -11.28 -18.38 -4.22
N ARG A 42 -10.02 -17.97 -4.01
CA ARG A 42 -9.22 -18.42 -2.85
C ARG A 42 -9.94 -18.06 -1.55
N SER A 43 -9.90 -18.97 -0.58
CA SER A 43 -10.47 -18.74 0.75
C SER A 43 -9.88 -17.51 1.41
N LEU A 44 -10.74 -16.65 1.95
CA LEU A 44 -10.34 -15.42 2.64
C LEU A 44 -9.38 -15.70 3.80
N MET A 45 -9.52 -16.85 4.49
CA MET A 45 -8.65 -17.28 5.58
C MET A 45 -7.18 -17.50 5.16
N GLU A 46 -6.92 -17.76 3.87
CA GLU A 46 -5.56 -17.91 3.34
C GLU A 46 -4.93 -16.59 2.94
N MET A 47 -5.74 -15.53 2.78
CA MET A 47 -5.30 -14.22 2.32
C MET A 47 -5.25 -13.16 3.41
N VAL A 48 -5.97 -13.38 4.50
CA VAL A 48 -6.01 -12.48 5.66
C VAL A 48 -4.89 -12.84 6.63
N ASP A 49 -4.33 -11.83 7.28
CA ASP A 49 -3.36 -12.03 8.35
C ASP A 49 -3.95 -12.90 9.47
N VAL A 50 -3.15 -13.86 9.94
CA VAL A 50 -3.54 -14.79 11.01
C VAL A 50 -3.94 -14.06 12.29
N VAL A 51 -3.34 -12.89 12.59
CA VAL A 51 -3.66 -12.10 13.78
C VAL A 51 -5.09 -11.58 13.71
N ILE A 52 -5.52 -11.11 12.53
CA ILE A 52 -6.88 -10.60 12.30
C ILE A 52 -7.92 -11.72 12.43
N ILE A 53 -7.58 -12.93 11.97
CA ILE A 53 -8.44 -14.12 12.09
C ILE A 53 -8.61 -14.53 13.56
N GLN A 54 -7.51 -14.49 14.34
CA GLN A 54 -7.49 -14.90 15.74
C GLN A 54 -8.20 -13.89 16.66
N ASP A 55 -8.07 -12.60 16.38
CA ASP A 55 -8.65 -11.56 17.23
C ASP A 55 -10.17 -11.44 17.06
N HIS A 56 -10.75 -12.06 16.01
CA HIS A 56 -12.18 -12.02 15.69
C HIS A 56 -12.80 -10.60 15.63
N CYS A 57 -11.97 -9.55 15.64
CA CYS A 57 -12.37 -8.15 15.68
C CYS A 57 -13.10 -7.73 14.39
N CYS A 58 -12.81 -8.36 13.26
CA CYS A 58 -13.45 -8.04 11.98
C CYS A 58 -14.52 -9.06 11.57
N LEU A 59 -15.67 -8.58 11.08
CA LEU A 59 -16.64 -9.42 10.40
C LEU A 59 -16.13 -9.81 9.01
N LYS A 60 -16.46 -11.02 8.54
CA LYS A 60 -16.09 -11.49 7.20
C LYS A 60 -16.48 -10.52 6.08
N LYS A 61 -17.62 -9.83 6.24
CA LYS A 61 -18.14 -8.88 5.25
C LYS A 61 -17.25 -7.64 5.13
N ASP A 62 -16.74 -7.15 6.26
CA ASP A 62 -15.91 -5.94 6.34
C ASP A 62 -14.52 -6.20 5.75
N VAL A 63 -13.97 -7.39 5.99
CA VAL A 63 -12.72 -7.83 5.36
C VAL A 63 -12.86 -7.92 3.84
N VAL A 64 -13.94 -8.53 3.34
CA VAL A 64 -14.20 -8.61 1.89
C VAL A 64 -14.34 -7.20 1.30
N LEU A 65 -15.06 -6.31 1.98
CA LEU A 65 -15.19 -4.91 1.56
C LEU A 65 -13.83 -4.21 1.50
N LEU A 66 -12.99 -4.41 2.52
CA LEU A 66 -11.65 -3.82 2.56
C LEU A 66 -10.76 -4.31 1.41
N PHE A 67 -10.84 -5.59 1.04
CA PHE A 67 -10.15 -6.11 -0.14
C PHE A 67 -10.65 -5.46 -1.43
N HIS A 68 -11.96 -5.33 -1.60
CA HIS A 68 -12.52 -4.66 -2.79
C HIS A 68 -12.08 -3.20 -2.88
N VAL A 69 -12.06 -2.47 -1.77
CA VAL A 69 -11.56 -1.09 -1.71
C VAL A 69 -10.06 -1.04 -2.03
N ALA A 70 -9.26 -1.92 -1.44
CA ALA A 70 -7.81 -1.97 -1.67
C ALA A 70 -7.49 -2.29 -3.14
N LEU A 71 -8.21 -3.24 -3.75
CA LEU A 71 -8.06 -3.58 -5.16
C LEU A 71 -8.47 -2.42 -6.08
N ALA A 72 -9.58 -1.74 -5.79
CA ALA A 72 -10.02 -0.57 -6.54
C ALA A 72 -9.00 0.59 -6.45
N CYS A 73 -8.43 0.84 -5.27
CA CYS A 73 -7.39 1.85 -5.05
C CYS A 73 -6.08 1.53 -5.78
N THR A 74 -5.80 0.25 -6.03
CA THR A 74 -4.59 -0.23 -6.70
C THR A 74 -4.82 -0.59 -8.16
N GLU A 75 -5.92 -0.12 -8.75
CA GLU A 75 -6.19 -0.33 -10.17
C GLU A 75 -5.07 0.20 -11.06
N THR A 76 -4.77 -0.56 -12.11
CA THR A 76 -3.68 -0.23 -13.03
C THR A 76 -4.01 1.04 -13.80
N ASP A 77 -5.28 1.18 -14.18
CA ASP A 77 -5.82 2.39 -14.80
C ASP A 77 -6.14 3.44 -13.71
N PRO A 78 -5.48 4.63 -13.72
CA PRO A 78 -5.74 5.67 -12.75
C PRO A 78 -7.17 6.24 -12.82
N ASP A 79 -7.83 6.19 -13.97
CA ASP A 79 -9.19 6.75 -14.14
C ASP A 79 -10.26 5.84 -13.50
N LEU A 80 -9.94 4.56 -13.30
CA LEU A 80 -10.80 3.61 -12.61
C LEU A 80 -10.64 3.64 -11.08
N ARG A 81 -9.60 4.33 -10.56
CA ARG A 81 -9.37 4.42 -9.12
C ARG A 81 -10.44 5.31 -8.47
N PRO A 82 -11.00 4.90 -7.32
CA PRO A 82 -11.96 5.71 -6.59
C PRO A 82 -11.31 6.99 -6.06
N LYS A 83 -12.11 8.05 -5.89
CA LYS A 83 -11.61 9.26 -5.22
C LYS A 83 -11.43 8.97 -3.74
N MET A 84 -10.40 9.57 -3.12
CA MET A 84 -10.10 9.35 -1.71
C MET A 84 -11.28 9.67 -0.77
N LYS A 85 -12.12 10.64 -1.11
CA LYS A 85 -13.36 10.94 -0.36
C LYS A 85 -14.31 9.74 -0.28
N ASP A 86 -14.40 8.95 -1.36
CA ASP A 86 -15.30 7.80 -1.46
C ASP A 86 -14.67 6.62 -0.71
N VAL A 87 -13.33 6.48 -0.80
CA VAL A 87 -12.57 5.52 0.00
C VAL A 87 -12.78 5.76 1.50
N CYS A 88 -12.58 6.99 1.98
CA CYS A 88 -12.82 7.34 3.38
C CYS A 88 -14.26 7.03 3.80
N GLY A 89 -15.24 7.42 2.99
CA GLY A 89 -16.65 7.12 3.28
C GLY A 89 -16.93 5.62 3.39
N ILE A 90 -16.31 4.78 2.55
CA ILE A 90 -16.46 3.32 2.65
C ILE A 90 -15.78 2.80 3.93
N LEU A 91 -14.58 3.28 4.25
CA LEU A 91 -13.84 2.87 5.44
C LEU A 91 -14.54 3.28 6.75
N ASP A 92 -15.24 4.42 6.78
CA ASP A 92 -16.03 4.86 7.94
C ASP A 92 -17.21 3.93 8.25
N ASN A 93 -17.63 3.08 7.30
CA ASN A 93 -18.68 2.08 7.49
C ASN A 93 -18.15 0.71 7.93
N ILE A 94 -16.82 0.55 8.07
CA ILE A 94 -16.19 -0.69 8.52
C ILE A 94 -16.00 -0.59 10.03
N ASP A 95 -16.65 -1.49 10.77
CA ASP A 95 -16.52 -1.54 12.22
C ASP A 95 -15.26 -2.33 12.59
N VAL A 96 -14.21 -1.61 12.98
CA VAL A 96 -12.95 -2.18 13.48
C VAL A 96 -12.88 -1.84 14.97
N TYR A 97 -13.58 -2.63 15.79
CA TYR A 97 -13.69 -2.42 17.23
C TYR A 97 -13.72 -3.73 18.02
#